data_AF-F4C2G5-F1
#
_entry.id   AF-F4C2G5-F1
#
_cell.length_a   1.000
_cell.length_b   1.000
_cell.length_c   1.000
_cell.angle_alpha   90.00
_cell.angle_beta   90.00
_cell.angle_gamma   90.00
#
_symmetry.space_group_name_H-M   'P 1'
#
loop_
_entity.id
_entity.type
_entity.pdbx_description
1 polymer ?
#
loop_
_entity_poly.entity_id
_entity_poly.type
_entity_poly.pdbx_seq_one_letter_code
_entity_poly.pdbx_strand_id
1 'polypeptide(L)'
;MKQNILKSMAAFAFLALTFTACNKSETAEPNLALEQETAVIPVGGTATGGFTNTATTPSASGWGNVGYSLFDNAVSTSGNEVVFNQNFNGNITEANGYNLGYIDLPSVSNVSAITLANLSTTNWSVTTLGSNGAVIGWYNYNSSTRTITPVANRYAVVANNTNLSTATEVFVVQLTSIVGTGTGPYHTDVDFSTKRLK
;
A
#
# COMPACT_ATOMS: atom_id res chain seq x y z
N MET A 1 19.96 -0.48 -53.03
CA MET A 1 18.48 -0.59 -53.06
C MET A 1 18.09 -1.99 -52.61
N LYS A 2 17.19 -2.08 -51.62
CA LYS A 2 16.15 -3.11 -51.38
C LYS A 2 16.57 -4.60 -51.35
N GLN A 3 16.56 -5.21 -50.15
CA GLN A 3 15.47 -6.03 -49.56
C GLN A 3 15.64 -7.52 -49.89
N ASN A 4 15.94 -8.35 -48.90
CA ASN A 4 15.02 -9.08 -48.00
C ASN A 4 14.33 -10.25 -48.74
N ILE A 5 14.59 -11.52 -48.42
CA ILE A 5 14.20 -12.34 -47.25
C ILE A 5 13.24 -13.45 -47.73
N LEU A 6 13.43 -14.63 -47.11
CA LEU A 6 12.52 -15.78 -46.93
C LEU A 6 12.29 -16.79 -48.07
N LYS A 7 12.62 -18.04 -47.74
CA LYS A 7 12.14 -19.27 -48.37
C LYS A 7 11.22 -20.01 -47.40
N SER A 8 10.00 -20.32 -47.87
CA SER A 8 9.18 -21.54 -47.68
C SER A 8 9.07 -22.17 -46.27
N MET A 9 7.93 -22.16 -45.58
CA MET A 9 6.66 -22.92 -45.78
C MET A 9 6.78 -24.45 -45.86
N ALA A 10 6.17 -25.13 -44.87
CA ALA A 10 5.40 -26.39 -44.96
C ALA A 10 4.61 -26.51 -43.63
N ALA A 11 3.29 -26.30 -43.54
CA ALA A 11 2.14 -26.99 -44.12
C ALA A 11 1.99 -28.45 -43.66
N PHE A 12 1.10 -28.66 -42.68
CA PHE A 12 0.35 -29.90 -42.56
C PHE A 12 -1.13 -29.55 -42.42
N ALA A 13 -1.88 -29.93 -43.44
CA ALA A 13 -3.33 -29.89 -43.48
C ALA A 13 -3.88 -31.18 -42.86
N PHE A 14 -4.93 -31.05 -42.04
CA PHE A 14 -5.88 -32.13 -41.83
C PHE A 14 -7.28 -31.54 -41.94
N LEU A 15 -7.99 -31.99 -42.97
CA LEU A 15 -9.37 -31.67 -43.26
C LEU A 15 -10.22 -32.88 -42.88
N ALA A 16 -11.19 -32.69 -42.00
CA ALA A 16 -12.37 -33.56 -41.92
C ALA A 16 -13.52 -32.77 -41.31
N LEU A 17 -14.35 -32.20 -42.18
CA LEU A 17 -15.66 -31.64 -41.83
C LEU A 17 -16.65 -32.78 -41.63
N THR A 18 -17.33 -32.81 -40.49
CA THR A 18 -18.69 -33.36 -40.42
C THR A 18 -19.59 -32.31 -39.80
N PHE A 19 -20.50 -31.79 -40.62
CA PHE A 19 -21.59 -30.92 -40.20
C PHE A 19 -22.68 -31.79 -39.58
N THR A 20 -22.93 -31.62 -38.28
CA THR A 20 -24.27 -31.79 -37.73
C THR A 20 -24.73 -30.42 -37.27
N ALA A 21 -25.70 -29.86 -38.00
CA ALA A 21 -26.41 -28.67 -37.58
C ALA A 21 -27.26 -29.03 -36.35
N CYS A 22 -26.89 -28.53 -35.17
CA CYS A 22 -27.74 -28.52 -34.00
C CYS A 22 -27.48 -27.23 -33.23
N ASN A 23 -28.43 -26.30 -33.34
CA ASN A 23 -28.67 -25.08 -32.58
C ASN A 23 -27.45 -24.33 -32.00
N LYS A 24 -27.27 -23.10 -32.50
CA LYS A 24 -26.44 -22.04 -31.90
C LYS A 24 -26.89 -21.80 -30.45
N SER A 25 -26.25 -22.46 -29.49
CA SER A 25 -26.01 -21.88 -28.17
C SER A 25 -24.64 -21.23 -28.25
N GLU A 26 -24.60 -19.92 -28.06
CA GLU A 26 -23.36 -19.17 -27.86
C GLU A 26 -22.70 -19.72 -26.60
N THR A 27 -21.76 -20.66 -26.77
CA THR A 27 -20.85 -21.05 -25.70
C THR A 27 -20.00 -19.82 -25.42
N ALA A 28 -20.27 -19.17 -24.28
CA ALA A 28 -19.48 -18.06 -23.78
C ALA A 28 -18.00 -18.44 -23.88
N GLU A 29 -17.21 -17.61 -24.54
CA GLU A 29 -15.76 -17.75 -24.48
C GLU A 29 -15.36 -17.74 -23.00
N PRO A 30 -14.44 -18.62 -22.56
CA PRO A 30 -13.94 -18.57 -21.20
C PRO A 30 -13.30 -17.20 -21.02
N ASN A 31 -13.98 -16.33 -20.28
CA ASN A 31 -13.43 -15.07 -19.80
C ASN A 31 -12.21 -15.47 -18.96
N LEU A 32 -11.00 -15.37 -19.53
CA LEU A 32 -9.79 -15.36 -18.74
C LEU A 32 -9.88 -14.11 -17.87
N ALA A 33 -10.42 -14.27 -16.66
CA ALA A 33 -10.28 -13.27 -15.64
C ALA A 33 -8.78 -13.05 -15.46
N LEU A 34 -8.32 -11.82 -15.75
CA LEU A 34 -7.06 -11.35 -15.19
C LEU A 34 -7.28 -11.37 -13.68
N GLU A 35 -6.86 -12.45 -13.03
CA GLU A 35 -6.59 -12.42 -11.60
C GLU A 35 -5.58 -11.27 -11.47
N GLN A 36 -5.99 -10.15 -10.85
CA GLN A 36 -5.08 -9.07 -10.52
C GLN A 36 -4.08 -9.67 -9.53
N GLU A 37 -2.95 -10.14 -10.04
CA GLU A 37 -1.78 -10.40 -9.21
C GLU A 37 -1.41 -9.05 -8.60
N THR A 38 -1.72 -8.86 -7.32
CA THR A 38 -1.24 -7.71 -6.56
C THR A 38 0.27 -7.76 -6.61
N ALA A 39 0.87 -6.79 -7.28
CA ALA A 39 2.32 -6.73 -7.44
C ALA A 39 2.96 -6.50 -6.07
N VAL A 40 3.49 -7.58 -5.49
CA VAL A 40 4.27 -7.57 -4.26
C VAL A 40 5.40 -6.57 -4.37
N ILE A 41 5.65 -5.79 -3.31
CA ILE A 41 6.83 -4.93 -3.26
C ILE A 41 8.08 -5.82 -3.10
N PRO A 42 9.01 -5.83 -4.06
CA PRO A 42 10.25 -6.60 -3.93
C PRO A 42 11.14 -5.98 -2.84
N VAL A 43 12.07 -6.76 -2.28
CA VAL A 43 13.06 -6.24 -1.34
C VAL A 43 13.90 -5.15 -2.00
N GLY A 44 14.01 -4.00 -1.34
CA GLY A 44 14.62 -2.78 -1.87
C GLY A 44 13.68 -1.92 -2.74
N GLY A 45 12.52 -2.45 -3.12
CA GLY A 45 11.51 -1.78 -3.93
C GLY A 45 10.66 -0.78 -3.14
N THR A 46 10.04 0.13 -3.88
CA THR A 46 9.11 1.13 -3.36
C THR A 46 7.77 1.06 -4.07
N ALA A 47 6.69 1.37 -3.37
CA ALA A 47 5.37 1.56 -3.96
C ALA A 47 4.65 2.74 -3.31
N THR A 48 3.76 3.36 -4.07
CA THR A 48 2.75 4.26 -3.51
C THR A 48 1.56 3.43 -3.10
N GLY A 49 1.11 3.59 -1.87
CA GLY A 49 -0.09 2.98 -1.33
C GLY A 49 -1.11 4.04 -0.96
N GLY A 50 -2.35 3.62 -0.82
CA GLY A 50 -3.40 4.50 -0.35
C GLY A 50 -4.75 3.82 -0.30
N PHE A 51 -5.67 4.44 0.42
CA PHE A 51 -7.05 3.97 0.53
C PHE A 51 -7.99 5.13 0.80
N THR A 52 -9.23 4.97 0.36
CA THR A 52 -10.34 5.83 0.75
C THR A 52 -11.09 5.15 1.89
N ASN A 53 -11.44 5.90 2.92
CA ASN A 53 -12.39 5.45 3.93
C ASN A 53 -13.53 6.45 4.07
N THR A 54 -14.68 5.95 4.54
CA THR A 54 -15.90 6.71 4.73
C THR A 54 -16.41 6.52 6.16
N ALA A 55 -16.91 7.60 6.74
CA ALA A 55 -17.53 7.59 8.07
C ALA A 55 -18.88 8.29 8.02
N THR A 56 -19.86 7.78 8.74
CA THR A 56 -21.19 8.41 8.84
C THR A 56 -21.20 9.57 9.84
N THR A 57 -20.20 9.65 10.72
CA THR A 57 -20.01 10.74 11.69
C THR A 57 -18.53 11.13 11.76
N PRO A 58 -18.19 12.40 12.06
CA PRO A 58 -16.80 12.85 12.11
C PRO A 58 -16.23 12.61 13.51
N SER A 59 -16.41 11.41 14.05
CA SER A 59 -15.98 11.03 15.40
C SER A 59 -14.90 9.95 15.33
N ALA A 60 -14.09 9.83 16.38
CA ALA A 60 -13.04 8.80 16.46
C ALA A 60 -13.60 7.38 16.26
N SER A 61 -14.79 7.11 16.79
CA SER A 61 -15.53 5.85 16.61
C SER A 61 -16.25 5.72 15.27
N GLY A 62 -16.36 6.80 14.50
CA GLY A 62 -17.05 6.83 13.21
C GLY A 62 -16.22 6.27 12.07
N TRP A 63 -14.90 6.22 12.22
CA TRP A 63 -13.97 5.69 11.23
C TRP A 63 -13.69 4.21 11.51
N GLY A 64 -14.02 3.34 10.55
CA GLY A 64 -13.66 1.93 10.63
C GLY A 64 -12.15 1.74 10.45
N ASN A 65 -11.57 0.80 11.19
CA ASN A 65 -10.17 0.42 11.00
C ASN A 65 -9.93 -0.10 9.58
N VAL A 66 -8.80 0.29 8.99
CA VAL A 66 -8.34 -0.20 7.69
C VAL A 66 -7.03 -0.97 7.90
N GLY A 67 -7.09 -2.29 7.84
CA GLY A 67 -5.88 -3.10 7.74
C GLY A 67 -5.23 -2.90 6.37
N TYR A 68 -3.91 -2.76 6.33
CA TYR A 68 -3.17 -2.59 5.08
C TYR A 68 -1.97 -3.54 5.04
N SER A 69 -1.89 -4.36 3.99
CA SER A 69 -0.69 -5.12 3.67
C SER A 69 0.32 -4.22 2.93
N LEU A 70 1.40 -3.87 3.59
CA LEU A 70 2.56 -3.20 3.05
C LEU A 70 3.34 -4.11 2.08
N PHE A 71 3.26 -5.43 2.26
CA PHE A 71 3.86 -6.40 1.35
C PHE A 71 3.14 -6.45 -0.01
N ASP A 72 1.82 -6.63 0.01
CA ASP A 72 0.96 -6.70 -1.19
C ASP A 72 0.55 -5.32 -1.71
N ASN A 73 0.87 -4.26 -0.95
CA ASN A 73 0.45 -2.89 -1.19
C ASN A 73 -1.06 -2.73 -1.39
N ALA A 74 -1.86 -3.32 -0.50
CA ALA A 74 -3.31 -3.34 -0.61
C ALA A 74 -4.01 -3.31 0.76
N VAL A 75 -5.25 -2.83 0.78
CA VAL A 75 -6.15 -3.00 1.94
C VAL A 75 -6.40 -4.49 2.14
N SER A 76 -6.24 -4.96 3.38
CA SER A 76 -6.42 -6.37 3.72
C SER A 76 -7.06 -6.54 5.10
N THR A 77 -7.90 -7.57 5.23
CA THR A 77 -8.52 -7.98 6.49
C THR A 77 -7.70 -9.04 7.24
N SER A 78 -6.62 -9.55 6.64
CA SER A 78 -5.75 -10.56 7.23
C SER A 78 -4.33 -10.49 6.66
N GLY A 79 -3.30 -10.73 7.48
CA GLY A 79 -1.91 -10.63 7.02
C GLY A 79 -1.47 -9.20 6.72
N ASN A 80 -2.18 -8.21 7.25
CA ASN A 80 -1.76 -6.81 7.22
C ASN A 80 -0.69 -6.56 8.30
N GLU A 81 0.29 -5.72 7.99
CA GLU A 81 1.36 -5.34 8.92
C GLU A 81 1.00 -4.10 9.74
N VAL A 82 0.06 -3.30 9.24
CA VAL A 82 -0.44 -2.10 9.92
C VAL A 82 -1.94 -1.99 9.86
N VAL A 83 -2.48 -1.19 10.78
CA VAL A 83 -3.87 -0.77 10.82
C VAL A 83 -3.91 0.75 10.84
N PHE A 84 -4.62 1.34 9.91
CA PHE A 84 -4.98 2.74 9.93
C PHE A 84 -6.31 2.92 10.68
N ASN A 85 -6.34 3.80 11.68
CA ASN A 85 -7.49 3.95 12.56
C ASN A 85 -7.71 5.39 13.03
N GLN A 86 -8.76 5.59 13.83
CA GLN A 86 -9.14 6.87 14.44
C GLN A 86 -9.52 7.95 13.40
N ASN A 87 -9.64 9.21 13.85
CA ASN A 87 -10.05 10.32 13.00
C ASN A 87 -9.30 10.34 11.66
N PHE A 88 -10.06 10.38 10.56
CA PHE A 88 -9.55 10.44 9.19
C PHE A 88 -8.73 9.18 8.79
N ASN A 89 -8.67 8.14 9.63
CA ASN A 89 -7.73 7.03 9.52
C ASN A 89 -6.28 7.47 9.31
N GLY A 90 -5.93 8.63 9.85
CA GLY A 90 -4.59 9.17 9.75
C GLY A 90 -3.61 8.48 10.68
N ASN A 91 -4.08 7.78 11.71
CA ASN A 91 -3.19 7.12 12.66
C ASN A 91 -2.77 5.76 12.11
N ILE A 92 -1.47 5.51 12.03
CA ILE A 92 -0.91 4.19 11.73
C ILE A 92 -0.59 3.48 13.04
N THR A 93 -1.08 2.26 13.20
CA THR A 93 -0.88 1.39 14.36
C THR A 93 -0.30 0.07 13.88
N GLU A 94 0.54 -0.57 14.69
CA GLU A 94 1.02 -1.93 14.39
C GLU A 94 -0.12 -2.95 14.33
N ALA A 95 -0.03 -3.89 13.40
CA ALA A 95 -0.86 -5.09 13.42
C ALA A 95 -0.20 -6.18 14.28
N ASN A 96 -0.97 -7.20 14.65
CA ASN A 96 -0.48 -8.29 15.50
C ASN A 96 0.73 -9.01 14.85
N GLY A 97 1.80 -9.20 15.62
CA GLY A 97 3.05 -9.81 15.14
C GLY A 97 4.04 -8.82 14.50
N TYR A 98 3.66 -7.55 14.36
CA TYR A 98 4.53 -6.47 13.94
C TYR A 98 4.74 -5.46 15.08
N ASN A 99 5.79 -4.67 14.93
CA ASN A 99 6.15 -3.58 15.81
C ASN A 99 6.15 -2.31 14.98
N LEU A 100 5.67 -1.22 15.55
CA LEU A 100 5.79 0.11 15.00
C LEU A 100 6.93 0.87 15.67
N GLY A 101 7.66 1.60 14.86
CA GLY A 101 8.62 2.59 15.31
C GLY A 101 8.54 3.82 14.44
N TYR A 102 9.32 4.82 14.79
CA TYR A 102 9.55 5.96 13.90
C TYR A 102 11.01 6.35 13.86
N ILE A 103 11.36 7.07 12.80
CA ILE A 103 12.67 7.71 12.67
C ILE A 103 12.53 9.02 11.90
N ASP A 104 13.31 10.01 12.33
CA ASP A 104 13.43 11.29 11.66
C ASP A 104 14.76 11.31 10.88
N LEU A 105 14.68 11.48 9.55
CA LEU A 105 15.84 11.49 8.66
C LEU A 105 15.89 12.82 7.87
N PRO A 106 16.39 13.92 8.48
CA PRO A 106 16.27 15.28 7.91
C PRO A 106 16.91 15.45 6.53
N SER A 107 17.88 14.62 6.17
CA SER A 107 18.55 14.65 4.86
C SER A 107 17.91 13.73 3.81
N VAL A 108 16.88 12.97 4.18
CA VAL A 108 16.19 12.02 3.29
C VAL A 108 14.79 12.53 3.00
N SER A 109 14.50 12.85 1.75
CA SER A 109 13.22 13.44 1.34
C SER A 109 12.12 12.42 1.01
N ASN A 110 12.50 11.18 0.70
CA ASN A 110 11.54 10.12 0.41
C ASN A 110 12.07 8.72 0.77
N VAL A 111 11.17 7.75 0.85
CA VAL A 111 11.49 6.37 1.24
C VAL A 111 12.50 5.67 0.34
N SER A 112 12.64 6.06 -0.93
CA SER A 112 13.51 5.35 -1.90
C SER A 112 14.98 5.36 -1.51
N ALA A 113 15.43 6.42 -0.82
CA ALA A 113 16.81 6.56 -0.37
C ALA A 113 17.09 5.89 0.99
N ILE A 114 16.07 5.36 1.68
CA ILE A 114 16.25 4.74 3.00
C ILE A 114 16.83 3.33 2.85
N THR A 115 17.77 2.98 3.72
CA THR A 115 18.41 1.66 3.82
C THR A 115 18.28 1.14 5.25
N LEU A 116 18.58 -0.15 5.47
CA LEU A 116 18.60 -0.72 6.82
C LEU A 116 19.55 0.03 7.78
N ALA A 117 20.68 0.54 7.27
CA ALA A 117 21.64 1.28 8.09
C ALA A 117 21.05 2.57 8.67
N ASN A 118 20.12 3.21 7.94
CA ASN A 118 19.44 4.41 8.44
C ASN A 118 18.58 4.10 9.66
N LEU A 119 18.11 2.88 9.85
CA LEU A 119 17.17 2.48 10.91
C LEU A 119 17.85 2.12 12.24
N SER A 120 19.15 2.33 12.37
CA SER A 120 19.92 2.00 13.58
C SER A 120 19.45 2.74 14.84
N THR A 121 18.79 3.90 14.68
CA THR A 121 18.26 4.72 15.78
C THR A 121 16.73 4.77 15.80
N THR A 122 16.06 3.81 15.17
CA THR A 122 14.59 3.73 15.20
C THR A 122 14.08 3.70 16.63
N ASN A 123 13.10 4.56 16.93
CA ASN A 123 12.44 4.58 18.22
C ASN A 123 11.23 3.64 18.17
N TRP A 124 11.32 2.51 18.88
CA TRP A 124 10.32 1.45 18.97
C TRP A 124 9.35 1.60 20.16
N SER A 125 9.31 2.77 20.83
CA SER A 125 8.44 2.97 22.01
C SER A 125 6.98 3.32 21.67
N VAL A 126 6.63 3.35 20.38
CA VAL A 126 5.31 3.76 19.89
C VAL A 126 4.55 2.55 19.37
N THR A 127 3.27 2.44 19.71
CA THR A 127 2.37 1.44 19.11
C THR A 127 1.47 2.08 18.05
N THR A 128 1.32 3.42 18.10
CA THR A 128 0.54 4.23 17.18
C THR A 128 1.26 5.54 16.89
N LEU A 129 1.32 5.95 15.62
CA LEU A 129 1.69 7.30 15.20
C LEU A 129 0.44 8.00 14.67
N GLY A 130 0.04 9.07 15.35
CA GLY A 130 -1.15 9.85 14.99
C GLY A 130 -0.83 11.32 14.76
N SER A 131 -1.72 12.20 15.22
CA SER A 131 -1.45 13.64 15.17
C SER A 131 -0.30 14.02 16.09
N ASN A 132 0.64 14.81 15.55
CA ASN A 132 1.80 15.32 16.24
C ASN A 132 1.39 16.51 17.12
N GLY A 133 1.64 16.38 18.42
CA GLY A 133 1.22 17.36 19.43
C GLY A 133 1.87 17.07 20.78
N ALA A 134 1.06 16.76 21.80
CA ALA A 134 1.57 16.37 23.11
C ALA A 134 2.32 15.03 23.10
N VAL A 135 2.05 14.19 22.10
CA VAL A 135 2.73 12.93 21.84
C VAL A 135 3.33 12.99 20.43
N ILE A 136 4.40 12.24 20.22
CA ILE A 136 5.00 12.09 18.89
C ILE A 136 3.98 11.49 17.93
N GLY A 137 3.75 12.18 16.82
CA GLY A 137 2.89 11.73 15.72
C GLY A 137 3.59 11.86 14.38
N TRP A 138 2.92 11.54 13.29
CA TRP A 138 3.49 11.58 11.93
C TRP A 138 2.74 12.54 10.97
N TYR A 139 1.70 13.21 11.46
CA TYR A 139 1.05 14.33 10.77
C TYR A 139 0.69 15.46 11.74
N ASN A 140 0.70 16.70 11.29
CA ASN A 140 0.16 17.84 12.01
C ASN A 140 -1.28 18.09 11.58
N TYR A 141 -2.18 18.42 12.52
CA TYR A 141 -3.54 18.84 12.23
C TYR A 141 -3.74 20.30 12.62
N ASN A 142 -4.15 21.14 11.67
CA ASN A 142 -4.54 22.51 11.93
C ASN A 142 -6.08 22.58 11.98
N SER A 143 -6.64 22.79 13.17
CA SER A 143 -8.09 22.85 13.38
C SER A 143 -8.75 24.08 12.76
N SER A 144 -8.02 25.19 12.60
CA SER A 144 -8.53 26.44 12.01
C SER A 144 -8.73 26.30 10.51
N THR A 145 -7.76 25.72 9.80
CA THR A 145 -7.83 25.49 8.35
C THR A 145 -8.37 24.11 7.99
N ARG A 146 -8.55 23.23 8.98
CA ARG A 146 -8.91 21.81 8.82
C ARG A 146 -7.97 21.06 7.89
N THR A 147 -6.69 21.43 7.89
CA THR A 147 -5.67 20.82 7.03
C THR A 147 -4.83 19.82 7.82
N ILE A 148 -4.49 18.72 7.17
CA ILE A 148 -3.53 17.74 7.66
C ILE A 148 -2.26 17.85 6.83
N THR A 149 -1.10 17.87 7.49
CA THR A 149 0.20 17.98 6.83
C THR A 149 1.15 16.94 7.42
N PRO A 150 1.71 16.02 6.62
CA PRO A 150 2.71 15.08 7.12
C PRO A 150 3.86 15.80 7.85
N VAL A 151 4.40 15.18 8.89
CA VAL A 151 5.62 15.67 9.53
C VAL A 151 6.77 15.42 8.56
N ALA A 152 7.44 16.48 8.13
CA ALA A 152 8.52 16.38 7.16
C ALA A 152 9.62 15.44 7.67
N ASN A 153 10.10 14.57 6.77
CA ASN A 153 11.22 13.67 7.01
C ASN A 153 11.04 12.67 8.18
N ARG A 154 9.80 12.48 8.66
CA ARG A 154 9.44 11.43 9.61
C ARG A 154 8.91 10.21 8.87
N TYR A 155 9.42 9.05 9.25
CA TYR A 155 9.08 7.77 8.66
C TYR A 155 8.60 6.82 9.75
N ALA A 156 7.48 6.15 9.50
CA ALA A 156 7.09 5.00 10.28
C ALA A 156 7.94 3.80 9.85
N VAL A 157 8.41 3.02 10.82
CA VAL A 157 9.16 1.78 10.59
C VAL A 157 8.30 0.64 11.10
N VAL A 158 8.06 -0.35 10.26
CA VAL A 158 7.22 -1.50 10.61
C VAL A 158 8.06 -2.75 10.43
N ALA A 159 8.20 -3.54 11.47
CA ALA A 159 8.99 -4.77 11.42
C ALA A 159 8.42 -5.86 12.30
N ASN A 160 8.58 -7.11 11.89
CA ASN A 160 8.18 -8.26 12.70
C ASN A 160 9.10 -8.52 13.92
N ASN A 161 10.17 -7.75 14.06
CA ASN A 161 11.03 -7.74 15.24
C ASN A 161 11.73 -6.37 15.39
N THR A 162 11.82 -5.85 16.61
CA THR A 162 12.53 -4.59 16.90
C THR A 162 14.05 -4.73 16.73
N ASN A 163 14.60 -5.94 16.89
CA ASN A 163 15.96 -6.25 16.49
C ASN A 163 16.03 -6.48 14.98
N LEU A 164 16.40 -5.41 14.25
CA LEU A 164 16.47 -5.41 12.79
C LEU A 164 17.45 -6.42 12.20
N SER A 165 18.42 -6.93 12.98
CA SER A 165 19.32 -7.99 12.50
C SER A 165 18.59 -9.33 12.32
N THR A 166 17.61 -9.62 13.18
CA THR A 166 16.82 -10.86 13.18
C THR A 166 15.44 -10.70 12.54
N ALA A 167 14.98 -9.47 12.31
CA ALA A 167 13.76 -9.21 11.55
C ALA A 167 13.87 -9.79 10.12
N THR A 168 12.80 -10.44 9.67
CA THR A 168 12.70 -10.98 8.30
C THR A 168 11.84 -10.10 7.40
N GLU A 169 11.07 -9.19 7.99
CA GLU A 169 10.22 -8.25 7.27
C GLU A 169 10.42 -6.87 7.88
N VAL A 170 10.78 -5.91 7.03
CA VAL A 170 11.05 -4.54 7.44
C VAL A 170 10.54 -3.61 6.36
N PHE A 171 9.60 -2.75 6.74
CA PHE A 171 9.02 -1.73 5.88
C PHE A 171 9.26 -0.35 6.46
N VAL A 172 9.36 0.63 5.57
CA VAL A 172 9.40 2.05 5.93
C VAL A 172 8.29 2.75 5.19
N VAL A 173 7.45 3.47 5.93
CA VAL A 173 6.25 4.15 5.42
C VAL A 173 6.40 5.65 5.65
N GLN A 174 6.17 6.41 4.59
CA GLN A 174 6.11 7.86 4.60
C GLN A 174 4.69 8.29 4.26
N LEU A 175 4.05 9.01 5.18
CA LEU A 175 2.77 9.62 4.89
C LEU A 175 2.94 10.71 3.83
N THR A 176 2.16 10.62 2.75
CA THR A 176 2.17 11.58 1.65
C THR A 176 1.05 12.60 1.84
N SER A 177 -0.16 12.13 2.12
CA SER A 177 -1.36 12.97 2.15
C SER A 177 -2.44 12.36 3.03
N ILE A 178 -3.23 13.21 3.67
CA ILE A 178 -4.52 12.86 4.26
C ILE A 178 -5.50 13.95 3.85
N VAL A 179 -6.42 13.62 2.96
CA VAL A 179 -7.39 14.57 2.41
C VAL A 179 -8.78 14.19 2.86
N GLY A 180 -9.34 14.98 3.77
CA GLY A 180 -10.75 14.86 4.16
C GLY A 180 -11.65 15.64 3.21
N THR A 181 -12.74 15.04 2.74
CA THR A 181 -13.75 15.75 1.93
C THR A 181 -15.16 15.60 2.50
N GLY A 182 -15.96 16.68 2.38
CA GLY A 182 -17.42 16.62 2.40
C GLY A 182 -18.18 17.26 3.58
N THR A 183 -19.44 17.63 3.28
CA THR A 183 -20.56 17.78 4.22
C THR A 183 -21.58 16.69 3.84
N GLY A 184 -21.47 15.50 4.46
CA GLY A 184 -22.12 14.25 4.07
C GLY A 184 -21.44 13.08 4.80
N PRO A 185 -21.52 11.80 4.37
CA PRO A 185 -20.57 10.81 4.88
C PRO A 185 -19.16 11.40 4.69
N TYR A 186 -18.40 11.46 5.77
CA TYR A 186 -17.08 12.05 5.81
C TYR A 186 -16.15 11.09 5.06
N HIS A 187 -15.48 11.59 4.04
CA HIS A 187 -14.52 10.79 3.29
C HIS A 187 -13.12 11.20 3.69
N THR A 188 -12.20 10.25 3.72
CA THR A 188 -10.77 10.55 3.77
C THR A 188 -10.01 9.64 2.84
N ASP A 189 -9.16 10.26 2.04
CA ASP A 189 -8.13 9.60 1.27
C ASP A 189 -6.82 9.70 2.04
N VAL A 190 -6.19 8.55 2.29
CA VAL A 190 -4.86 8.46 2.91
C VAL A 190 -3.91 7.93 1.86
N ASP A 191 -2.88 8.70 1.56
CA ASP A 191 -1.82 8.33 0.62
C ASP A 191 -0.48 8.23 1.35
N PHE A 192 0.32 7.24 0.99
CA PHE A 192 1.66 7.05 1.53
C PHE A 192 2.60 6.41 0.52
N SER A 193 3.89 6.49 0.81
CA SER A 193 4.93 5.77 0.08
C SER A 193 5.55 4.75 1.01
N THR A 194 5.76 3.54 0.51
CA THR A 194 6.38 2.45 1.25
C THR A 194 7.65 2.00 0.57
N LYS A 195 8.68 1.66 1.36
CA LYS A 195 9.84 0.88 0.93
C LYS A 195 9.91 -0.41 1.71
N ARG A 196 10.10 -1.53 1.00
CA ARG A 196 10.45 -2.80 1.63
C ARG A 196 11.97 -2.94 1.72
N LEU A 197 12.47 -3.24 2.91
CA LEU A 197 13.91 -3.43 3.17
C LEU A 197 14.28 -4.89 3.43
N LYS A 198 13.31 -5.71 3.88
CA LYS A 198 13.40 -7.16 4.02
C LYS A 198 12.05 -7.79 3.71
#